data_AF-A0A2H5VNT1-F1
#
_entry.id   AF-A0A2H5VNT1-F1
#
_cell.length_a   1.000
_cell.length_b   1.000
_cell.length_c   1.000
_cell.angle_alpha   90.00
_cell.angle_beta   90.00
_cell.angle_gamma   90.00
#
_symmetry.space_group_name_H-M   'P 1'
#
loop_
_entity.id
_entity.type
_entity.pdbx_description
1 polymer ?
#
loop_
_entity_poly.entity_id
_entity_poly.type
_entity_poly.pdbx_seq_one_letter_code
_entity_poly.pdbx_strand_id
1 'polypeptide(L)'
;MTFLFIARESVLAWWRARRRRQEATRARTVMLIYLALALVFGAPLLLEHHRRGVIPLALGAFGLLLVNAAQAARLEDRTVRGEILAILGLTMTAPAAHYVIRGEWEAEAFVLWGVSALYFASSVFYVKLRMAAAHGRSPELRMRARRQCALYHSFLIAALIGLTLTHRMGVFLTLAFAPALGRALWHVVRPAERVNLRRVGIAEIVNAVVFLIFAALAFRHT
;
A
#
# COMPACT_ATOMS: atom_id res chain seq x y z
N MET A 1 -6.87 -7.28 8.29
CA MET A 1 -5.80 -6.33 7.91
C MET A 1 -6.33 -5.09 7.20
N THR A 2 -7.07 -5.22 6.08
CA THR A 2 -7.64 -4.07 5.33
C THR A 2 -8.51 -3.13 6.17
N PHE A 3 -9.45 -3.66 6.97
CA PHE A 3 -10.31 -2.81 7.80
C PHE A 3 -9.53 -2.06 8.88
N LEU A 4 -8.54 -2.69 9.53
CA LEU A 4 -7.61 -2.02 10.44
C LEU A 4 -6.83 -0.90 9.76
N PHE A 5 -6.41 -1.12 8.51
CA PHE A 5 -5.70 -0.11 7.73
C PHE A 5 -6.59 1.10 7.36
N ILE A 6 -7.87 0.87 7.02
CA ILE A 6 -8.80 1.97 6.72
C ILE A 6 -9.24 2.69 8.00
N ALA A 7 -9.41 1.95 9.10
CA ALA A 7 -9.64 2.51 10.43
C ALA A 7 -8.52 3.49 10.79
N ARG A 8 -7.25 3.12 10.54
CA ARG A 8 -6.07 3.99 10.73
C ARG A 8 -6.23 5.35 10.01
N GLU A 9 -6.57 5.39 8.72
CA GLU A 9 -6.72 6.67 8.00
C GLU A 9 -7.87 7.52 8.56
N SER A 10 -8.92 6.87 9.06
CA SER A 10 -10.07 7.52 9.68
C SER A 10 -9.73 8.10 11.06
N VAL A 11 -8.93 7.38 11.87
CA VAL A 11 -8.36 7.86 13.14
C VAL A 11 -7.54 9.12 12.91
N LEU A 12 -6.67 9.10 11.89
CA LEU A 12 -5.81 10.22 11.53
C LEU A 12 -6.61 11.46 11.15
N ALA A 13 -7.66 11.29 10.34
CA ALA A 13 -8.56 12.38 9.95
C ALA A 13 -9.31 12.97 11.16
N TRP A 14 -9.86 12.10 12.02
CA TRP A 14 -10.56 12.52 13.24
C TRP A 14 -9.65 13.30 14.19
N TRP A 15 -8.43 12.80 14.41
CA TRP A 15 -7.49 13.40 15.34
C TRP A 15 -7.00 14.78 14.89
N ARG A 16 -6.71 14.95 13.59
CA ARG A 16 -6.33 16.26 13.03
C ARG A 16 -7.44 17.30 13.19
N ALA A 17 -8.68 16.90 12.96
CA ALA A 17 -9.83 17.77 13.15
C ALA A 17 -10.04 18.13 14.62
N ARG A 18 -9.91 17.16 15.55
CA ARG A 18 -9.97 17.40 17.00
C ARG A 18 -8.91 18.40 17.46
N ARG A 19 -7.66 18.29 16.97
CA ARG A 19 -6.60 19.27 17.27
C ARG A 19 -6.85 20.66 16.67
N ARG A 20 -7.58 20.75 15.56
CA ARG A 20 -8.04 22.02 14.95
C ARG A 20 -9.34 22.55 15.57
N ARG A 21 -9.83 21.95 16.67
CA ARG A 21 -11.16 22.20 17.27
C ARG A 21 -12.33 22.11 16.28
N GLN A 22 -12.15 21.34 15.22
CA GLN A 22 -13.20 21.05 14.24
C GLN A 22 -13.89 19.73 14.60
N GLU A 23 -15.22 19.71 14.49
CA GLU A 23 -15.97 18.48 14.63
C GLU A 23 -15.66 17.54 13.47
N ALA A 24 -15.18 16.34 13.80
CA ALA A 24 -14.98 15.26 12.83
C ALA A 24 -15.76 14.01 13.22
N THR A 25 -17.02 14.21 13.58
CA THR A 25 -17.98 13.15 13.93
C THR A 25 -17.98 12.06 12.84
N ARG A 26 -17.92 12.44 11.56
CA ARG A 26 -17.81 11.52 10.43
C ARG A 26 -16.57 10.62 10.48
N ALA A 27 -15.39 11.17 10.76
CA ALA A 27 -14.15 10.39 10.82
C ALA A 27 -14.11 9.45 12.03
N ARG A 28 -14.70 9.87 13.16
CA ARG A 28 -14.89 9.01 14.35
C ARG A 28 -15.83 7.84 14.04
N THR A 29 -16.96 8.09 13.41
CA THR A 29 -17.94 7.06 13.03
C THR A 29 -17.31 6.05 12.07
N VAL A 30 -16.59 6.52 11.05
CA VAL A 30 -15.93 5.64 10.08
C VAL A 30 -14.83 4.80 10.75
N MET A 31 -14.04 5.38 11.67
CA MET A 31 -13.09 4.63 12.50
C MET A 31 -13.77 3.49 13.28
N LEU A 32 -14.86 3.80 13.99
CA LEU A 32 -15.57 2.82 14.82
C LEU A 32 -16.19 1.70 13.97
N ILE A 33 -16.75 2.04 12.81
CA ILE A 33 -17.31 1.04 11.87
C ILE A 33 -16.21 0.08 11.42
N TYR A 34 -15.06 0.59 10.98
CA TYR A 34 -13.98 -0.29 10.50
C TYR A 34 -13.32 -1.09 11.62
N LEU A 35 -13.27 -0.58 12.85
CA LEU A 35 -12.83 -1.35 14.00
C LEU A 35 -13.82 -2.48 14.34
N ALA A 36 -15.13 -2.19 14.31
CA ALA A 36 -16.17 -3.17 14.53
C ALA A 36 -16.14 -4.26 13.45
N LEU A 37 -16.03 -3.90 12.17
CA LEU A 37 -15.88 -4.87 11.07
C LEU A 37 -14.61 -5.72 11.24
N ALA A 38 -13.49 -5.12 11.66
CA ALA A 38 -12.27 -5.87 11.94
C ALA A 38 -12.47 -6.92 13.06
N LEU A 39 -13.25 -6.59 14.10
CA LEU A 39 -13.58 -7.52 15.18
C LEU A 39 -14.57 -8.59 14.73
N VAL A 40 -15.64 -8.22 14.01
CA VAL A 40 -16.67 -9.17 13.54
C VAL A 40 -16.08 -10.21 12.59
N PHE A 41 -15.21 -9.80 11.66
CA PHE A 41 -14.58 -10.75 10.74
C PHE A 41 -13.32 -11.42 11.33
N GLY A 42 -12.67 -10.80 12.32
CA GLY A 42 -11.46 -11.33 12.95
C GLY A 42 -11.72 -12.31 14.10
N ALA A 43 -12.79 -12.12 14.87
CA ALA A 43 -13.10 -12.95 16.04
C ALA A 43 -13.45 -14.41 15.70
N PRO A 44 -14.28 -14.71 14.67
CA PRO A 44 -14.58 -16.10 14.29
C PRO A 44 -13.33 -16.87 13.85
N LEU A 45 -12.37 -16.20 13.20
CA LEU A 45 -11.09 -16.79 12.78
C LEU A 45 -10.21 -17.22 13.95
N LEU A 46 -10.30 -16.51 15.08
CA LEU A 46 -9.50 -16.79 16.29
C LEU A 46 -10.19 -17.79 17.22
N LEU A 47 -11.51 -17.67 17.36
CA LEU A 47 -12.30 -18.43 18.32
C LEU A 47 -12.74 -19.79 17.79
N GLU A 48 -13.15 -19.88 16.53
CA GLU A 48 -13.70 -21.13 15.96
C GLU A 48 -12.66 -21.93 15.17
N HIS A 49 -11.75 -21.25 14.47
CA HIS A 49 -10.81 -21.91 13.55
C HIS A 49 -9.41 -22.13 14.15
N HIS A 50 -9.17 -21.74 15.41
CA HIS A 50 -7.90 -21.86 16.13
C HIS A 50 -6.65 -21.35 15.38
N ARG A 51 -6.80 -20.45 14.40
CA ARG A 51 -5.69 -19.93 13.58
C ARG A 51 -4.91 -18.84 14.31
N ARG A 52 -4.20 -19.23 15.37
CA ARG A 52 -3.40 -18.34 16.24
C ARG A 52 -2.31 -17.57 15.49
N GLY A 53 -1.86 -18.04 14.32
CA GLY A 53 -0.93 -17.32 13.46
C GLY A 53 -1.45 -15.96 12.94
N VAL A 54 -2.74 -15.67 13.05
CA VAL A 54 -3.29 -14.34 12.71
C VAL A 54 -2.99 -13.30 13.82
N ILE A 55 -2.64 -13.73 15.04
CA ILE A 55 -2.41 -12.84 16.18
C ILE A 55 -1.20 -11.92 15.97
N PRO A 56 0.00 -12.40 15.57
CA PRO A 56 1.13 -11.52 15.27
C PRO A 56 0.81 -10.48 14.18
N LEU A 57 0.01 -10.85 13.17
CA LEU A 57 -0.43 -9.95 12.13
C LEU A 57 -1.35 -8.85 12.67
N ALA A 58 -2.33 -9.23 13.51
CA ALA A 58 -3.23 -8.28 14.16
C ALA A 58 -2.47 -7.31 15.08
N LEU A 59 -1.50 -7.82 15.85
CA LEU A 59 -0.62 -7.02 16.70
C LEU A 59 0.26 -6.08 15.87
N GLY A 60 0.82 -6.54 14.75
CA GLY A 60 1.60 -5.71 13.83
C GLY A 60 0.76 -4.59 13.22
N ALA A 61 -0.47 -4.88 12.76
CA ALA A 61 -1.40 -3.87 12.26
C ALA A 61 -1.79 -2.86 13.34
N PHE A 62 -1.99 -3.32 14.58
CA PHE A 62 -2.28 -2.45 15.72
C PHE A 62 -1.08 -1.56 16.08
N GLY A 63 0.14 -2.10 16.14
CA GLY A 63 1.35 -1.33 16.37
C GLY A 63 1.60 -0.26 15.30
N LEU A 64 1.35 -0.59 14.03
CA LEU A 64 1.36 0.37 12.93
C LEU A 64 0.33 1.49 13.13
N LEU A 65 -0.85 1.17 13.64
CA LEU A 65 -1.89 2.14 13.95
C LEU A 65 -1.43 3.11 15.05
N LEU A 66 -0.77 2.61 16.09
CA LEU A 66 -0.21 3.42 17.19
C LEU A 66 0.93 4.34 16.71
N VAL A 67 1.89 3.82 15.95
CA VAL A 67 3.00 4.62 15.40
C VAL A 67 2.47 5.75 14.52
N ASN A 68 1.44 5.47 13.72
CA ASN A 68 0.82 6.49 12.88
C ASN A 68 0.00 7.51 13.68
N ALA A 69 -0.71 7.09 14.72
CA ALA A 69 -1.39 8.01 15.64
C ALA A 69 -0.38 8.96 16.32
N ALA A 70 0.79 8.44 16.70
CA ALA A 70 1.88 9.23 17.28
C ALA A 70 2.49 10.23 16.27
N GLN A 71 2.75 9.82 15.02
CA GLN A 71 3.24 10.72 13.97
C GLN A 71 2.22 11.82 13.62
N ALA A 72 0.93 11.47 13.61
CA ALA A 72 -0.14 12.44 13.37
C ALA A 72 -0.31 13.45 14.50
N ALA A 73 -0.01 13.04 15.73
CA ALA A 73 0.06 13.94 16.88
C ALA A 73 1.21 14.96 16.75
N ARG A 74 2.24 14.68 15.94
CA ARG A 74 3.38 15.57 15.70
C ARG A 74 3.22 16.50 14.48
N LEU A 75 2.10 16.43 13.75
CA LEU A 75 1.88 17.18 12.49
C LEU A 75 3.00 16.97 11.45
N GLU A 76 3.80 15.91 11.59
CA GLU A 76 4.86 15.60 10.65
C GLU A 76 4.25 15.24 9.29
N ASP A 77 4.80 15.83 8.23
CA ASP A 77 4.53 15.40 6.87
C ASP A 77 4.72 13.88 6.78
N ARG A 78 3.87 13.20 6.00
CA ARG A 78 3.98 11.75 5.76
C ARG A 78 5.42 11.42 5.35
N THR A 79 6.18 10.87 6.30
CA THR A 79 7.57 10.51 6.07
C THR A 79 7.61 9.32 5.12
N VAL A 80 8.67 9.21 4.33
CA VAL A 80 8.89 8.06 3.43
C VAL A 80 8.81 6.75 4.22
N ARG A 81 9.33 6.74 5.46
CA ARG A 81 9.26 5.60 6.37
C ARG A 81 7.82 5.23 6.72
N GLY A 82 7.00 6.23 7.09
CA GLY A 82 5.59 6.01 7.40
C GLY A 82 4.79 5.47 6.21
N GLU A 83 5.12 5.88 4.98
CA GLU A 83 4.51 5.38 3.76
C GLU A 83 4.90 3.93 3.46
N ILE A 84 6.19 3.60 3.53
CA ILE A 84 6.67 2.23 3.35
C ILE A 84 6.02 1.31 4.38
N LEU A 85 5.99 1.71 5.64
CA LEU A 85 5.32 0.95 6.72
C LEU A 85 3.83 0.76 6.45
N ALA A 86 3.14 1.80 5.96
CA ALA A 86 1.74 1.70 5.58
C ALA A 86 1.52 0.73 4.42
N ILE A 87 2.37 0.77 3.39
CA ILE A 87 2.30 -0.14 2.25
C ILE A 87 2.53 -1.59 2.70
N LEU A 88 3.62 -1.85 3.45
CA LEU A 88 3.95 -3.17 3.97
C LEU A 88 2.82 -3.74 4.84
N GLY A 89 2.22 -2.91 5.69
CA GLY A 89 1.09 -3.29 6.54
C GLY A 89 -0.20 -3.56 5.74
N LEU A 90 -0.48 -2.76 4.71
CA LEU A 90 -1.63 -2.97 3.83
C LEU A 90 -1.49 -4.26 3.03
N THR A 91 -0.32 -4.47 2.41
CA THR A 91 -0.07 -5.66 1.58
C THR A 91 0.08 -6.93 2.39
N MET A 92 0.30 -6.84 3.71
CA MET A 92 0.26 -7.98 4.64
C MET A 92 -1.10 -8.70 4.64
N THR A 93 -2.13 -8.10 4.04
CA THR A 93 -3.40 -8.79 3.74
C THR A 93 -3.20 -10.03 2.86
N ALA A 94 -2.25 -10.01 1.91
CA ALA A 94 -1.98 -11.16 1.03
C ALA A 94 -1.49 -12.40 1.81
N PRO A 95 -0.41 -12.33 2.61
CA PRO A 95 0.04 -13.49 3.39
C PRO A 95 -0.95 -13.86 4.51
N ALA A 96 -1.69 -12.89 5.07
CA ALA A 96 -2.77 -13.17 6.01
C ALA A 96 -3.88 -14.02 5.37
N ALA A 97 -4.34 -13.65 4.17
CA ALA A 97 -5.35 -14.41 3.43
C ALA A 97 -4.85 -15.82 3.08
N HIS A 98 -3.59 -15.93 2.68
CA HIS A 98 -2.96 -17.22 2.38
C HIS A 98 -2.94 -18.15 3.61
N TYR A 99 -2.50 -17.64 4.77
CA TYR A 99 -2.50 -18.40 6.04
C TYR A 99 -3.92 -18.80 6.47
N VAL A 100 -4.92 -17.94 6.25
CA VAL A 100 -6.34 -18.23 6.55
C VAL A 100 -6.94 -19.27 5.60
N ILE A 101 -6.34 -19.52 4.43
CA ILE A 101 -6.77 -20.61 3.53
C ILE A 101 -5.98 -21.87 3.86
N ARG A 102 -4.65 -21.84 3.71
CA ARG A 102 -3.77 -23.03 3.81
C ARG A 102 -3.53 -23.53 5.23
N GLY A 103 -3.62 -22.66 6.24
CA GLY A 103 -3.36 -23.01 7.65
C GLY A 103 -1.89 -22.93 8.05
N GLU A 104 -0.99 -22.74 7.09
CA GLU A 104 0.45 -22.72 7.29
C GLU A 104 1.12 -21.48 6.66
N TRP A 105 2.32 -21.16 7.14
CA TRP A 105 3.14 -20.07 6.64
C TRP A 105 4.06 -20.58 5.54
N GLU A 106 3.64 -20.38 4.29
CA GLU A 106 4.42 -20.80 3.12
C GLU A 106 5.29 -19.65 2.60
N ALA A 107 6.46 -19.99 2.06
CA ALA A 107 7.41 -19.01 1.52
C ALA A 107 6.79 -18.18 0.38
N GLU A 108 5.93 -18.79 -0.44
CA GLU A 108 5.22 -18.16 -1.55
C GLU A 108 4.35 -16.98 -1.11
N ALA A 109 3.71 -17.08 0.06
CA ALA A 109 2.91 -16.01 0.65
C ALA A 109 3.76 -14.75 0.91
N PHE A 110 5.01 -14.92 1.33
CA PHE A 110 5.95 -13.82 1.56
C PHE A 110 6.52 -13.26 0.26
N VAL A 111 6.70 -14.08 -0.78
CA VAL A 111 7.06 -13.60 -2.12
C VAL A 111 5.92 -12.75 -2.69
N LEU A 112 4.67 -13.22 -2.61
CA LEU A 112 3.49 -12.47 -3.03
C LEU A 112 3.34 -11.17 -2.25
N TRP A 113 3.62 -11.19 -0.94
CA TRP A 113 3.66 -10.00 -0.11
C TRP A 113 4.68 -8.98 -0.60
N GLY A 114 5.92 -9.41 -0.87
CA GLY A 114 7.00 -8.56 -1.37
C GLY A 114 6.67 -7.94 -2.72
N VAL A 115 6.18 -8.74 -3.67
CA VAL A 115 5.76 -8.29 -5.00
C VAL A 115 4.61 -7.29 -4.90
N SER A 116 3.61 -7.57 -4.06
CA SER A 116 2.51 -6.64 -3.80
C SER A 116 3.01 -5.32 -3.21
N ALA A 117 3.93 -5.39 -2.23
CA ALA A 117 4.52 -4.21 -1.62
C ALA A 117 5.27 -3.35 -2.65
N LEU A 118 6.06 -3.98 -3.52
CA LEU A 118 6.78 -3.30 -4.61
C LEU A 118 5.83 -2.60 -5.58
N TYR A 119 4.73 -3.27 -5.96
CA TYR A 119 3.74 -2.69 -6.85
C TYR A 119 3.04 -1.47 -6.20
N PHE A 120 2.51 -1.62 -4.99
CA PHE A 120 1.79 -0.53 -4.33
C PHE A 120 2.70 0.65 -3.95
N ALA A 121 3.96 0.40 -3.60
CA ALA A 121 4.93 1.46 -3.39
C ALA A 121 5.22 2.25 -4.68
N SER A 122 5.32 1.59 -5.84
CA SER A 122 5.43 2.27 -7.15
C SER A 122 4.26 3.23 -7.36
N SER A 123 3.03 2.74 -7.15
CA SER A 123 1.81 3.53 -7.29
C SER A 123 1.80 4.75 -6.36
N VAL A 124 2.16 4.57 -5.08
CA VAL A 124 2.20 5.67 -4.10
C VAL A 124 3.22 6.75 -4.48
N PHE A 125 4.46 6.37 -4.81
CA PHE A 125 5.48 7.35 -5.20
C PHE A 125 5.11 8.06 -6.50
N TYR A 126 4.50 7.35 -7.45
CA TYR A 126 3.98 7.92 -8.68
C TYR A 126 2.88 8.95 -8.40
N VAL A 127 1.87 8.61 -7.60
CA VAL A 127 0.78 9.54 -7.24
C VAL A 127 1.33 10.76 -6.51
N LYS A 128 2.30 10.61 -5.60
CA LYS A 128 2.95 11.75 -4.92
C LYS A 128 3.64 12.69 -5.90
N LEU A 129 4.35 12.15 -6.89
CA LEU A 129 4.94 12.96 -7.96
C LEU A 129 3.87 13.75 -8.72
N ARG A 130 2.76 13.09 -9.09
CA ARG A 130 1.65 13.74 -9.82
C ARG A 130 0.91 14.78 -8.97
N MET A 131 0.73 14.54 -7.68
CA MET A 131 0.17 15.50 -6.74
C MET A 131 1.09 16.71 -6.57
N ALA A 132 2.40 16.50 -6.41
CA ALA A 132 3.37 17.58 -6.34
C ALA A 132 3.43 18.37 -7.65
N ALA A 133 3.31 17.74 -8.81
CA ALA A 133 3.24 18.43 -10.10
C ALA A 133 1.96 19.26 -10.25
N ALA A 134 0.81 18.77 -9.77
CA ALA A 134 -0.47 19.44 -9.91
C ALA A 134 -0.73 20.55 -8.86
N HIS A 135 -0.24 20.38 -7.63
CA HIS A 135 -0.56 21.26 -6.49
C HIS A 135 0.67 21.80 -5.74
N GLY A 136 1.88 21.33 -6.08
CA GLY A 136 3.11 21.75 -5.41
C GLY A 136 3.45 23.19 -5.75
N ARG A 137 3.12 24.11 -4.85
CA ARG A 137 3.46 25.54 -4.97
C ARG A 137 4.97 25.79 -4.80
N SER A 138 5.69 24.93 -4.07
CA SER A 138 7.15 25.02 -3.91
C SER A 138 7.90 24.15 -4.94
N PRO A 139 8.88 24.71 -5.67
CA PRO A 139 9.80 23.96 -6.53
C PRO A 139 10.55 22.83 -5.81
N GLU A 140 10.86 23.02 -4.53
CA GLU A 140 11.64 22.07 -3.72
C GLU A 140 10.83 20.79 -3.46
N LEU A 141 9.54 20.92 -3.18
CA LEU A 141 8.63 19.78 -2.98
C LEU A 141 8.48 18.96 -4.28
N ARG A 142 8.40 19.63 -5.43
CA ARG A 142 8.38 18.97 -6.74
C ARG A 142 9.66 18.20 -7.01
N MET A 143 10.82 18.82 -6.74
CA MET A 143 12.12 18.18 -6.92
C MET A 143 12.29 16.97 -5.99
N ARG A 144 11.89 17.10 -4.72
CA ARG A 144 11.95 16.00 -3.74
C ARG A 144 11.08 14.82 -4.16
N ALA A 145 9.84 15.07 -4.60
CA ALA A 145 8.94 14.03 -5.07
C ALA A 145 9.48 13.34 -6.34
N ARG A 146 10.07 14.11 -7.27
CA ARG A 146 10.72 13.57 -8.48
C ARG A 146 11.90 12.67 -8.11
N ARG A 147 12.78 13.12 -7.21
CA ARG A 147 13.93 12.33 -6.75
C ARG A 147 13.50 11.04 -6.08
N GLN A 148 12.51 11.10 -5.19
CA GLN A 148 11.96 9.92 -4.51
C GLN A 148 11.35 8.92 -5.50
N CYS A 149 10.55 9.41 -6.45
CA CYS A 149 9.95 8.57 -7.49
C CYS A 149 11.02 7.95 -8.38
N ALA A 150 12.03 8.70 -8.82
CA ALA A 150 13.12 8.19 -9.65
C ALA A 150 13.93 7.12 -8.93
N LEU A 151 14.40 7.41 -7.70
CA LEU A 151 15.16 6.45 -6.88
C LEU A 151 14.38 5.15 -6.67
N TYR A 152 13.09 5.27 -6.35
CA TYR A 152 12.24 4.10 -6.16
C TYR A 152 12.09 3.27 -7.43
N HIS A 153 11.86 3.90 -8.59
CA HIS A 153 11.70 3.15 -9.84
C HIS A 153 13.02 2.56 -10.34
N SER A 154 14.17 3.22 -10.10
CA SER A 154 15.49 2.63 -10.33
C SER A 154 15.69 1.37 -9.49
N PHE A 155 15.35 1.43 -8.19
CA PHE A 155 15.37 0.28 -7.30
C PHE A 155 14.40 -0.82 -7.78
N LEU A 156 13.18 -0.46 -8.18
CA LEU A 156 12.19 -1.41 -8.66
C LEU A 156 12.68 -2.15 -9.91
N ILE A 157 13.27 -1.44 -10.88
CA ILE A 157 13.85 -2.05 -12.08
C ILE A 157 14.96 -3.03 -11.69
N ALA A 158 15.89 -2.63 -10.81
CA ALA A 158 16.96 -3.51 -10.33
C ALA A 158 16.41 -4.75 -9.61
N ALA A 159 15.38 -4.58 -8.77
CA ALA A 159 14.73 -5.68 -8.07
C ALA A 159 14.04 -6.66 -9.03
N LEU A 160 13.36 -6.16 -10.07
CA LEU A 160 12.72 -7.00 -11.09
C LEU A 160 13.75 -7.74 -11.95
N ILE A 161 14.86 -7.10 -12.30
CA ILE A 161 15.98 -7.77 -12.99
C ILE A 161 16.54 -8.89 -12.10
N GLY A 162 16.81 -8.61 -10.83
CA GLY A 162 17.29 -9.62 -9.87
C GLY A 162 16.34 -10.80 -9.75
N LEU A 163 15.03 -10.55 -9.60
CA LEU A 163 14.02 -11.60 -9.56
C LEU A 163 13.97 -12.42 -10.86
N THR A 164 14.10 -11.77 -12.02
CA THR A 164 14.13 -12.46 -13.33
C THR A 164 15.34 -13.40 -13.42
N LEU A 165 16.52 -12.95 -12.98
CA LEU A 165 17.74 -13.76 -13.01
C LEU A 165 17.64 -15.01 -12.11
N THR A 166 16.91 -14.92 -11.00
CA THR A 166 16.68 -16.07 -10.11
C THR A 166 15.72 -17.13 -10.66
N HIS A 167 15.21 -16.99 -11.90
CA HIS A 167 14.19 -17.87 -12.52
C HIS A 167 12.91 -18.03 -11.70
N ARG A 168 12.70 -17.17 -10.69
CA ARG A 168 11.48 -17.17 -9.85
C ARG A 168 10.37 -16.30 -10.43
N MET A 169 10.58 -15.66 -11.57
CA MET A 169 9.55 -14.91 -12.29
C MET A 169 8.98 -15.74 -13.43
N GLY A 170 7.75 -16.23 -13.25
CA GLY A 170 6.92 -16.65 -14.38
C GLY A 170 6.54 -15.45 -15.26
N VAL A 171 6.25 -15.69 -16.54
CA VAL A 171 5.84 -14.67 -17.53
C VAL A 171 4.71 -13.77 -17.00
N PHE A 172 3.79 -14.33 -16.23
CA PHE A 172 2.69 -13.60 -15.62
C PHE A 172 3.14 -12.53 -14.62
N LEU A 173 4.21 -12.75 -13.86
CA LEU A 173 4.71 -11.76 -12.89
C LEU A 173 5.34 -10.56 -13.61
N THR A 174 6.03 -10.79 -14.72
CA THR A 174 6.55 -9.72 -15.59
C THR A 174 5.40 -8.89 -16.18
N LEU A 175 4.34 -9.56 -16.65
CA LEU A 175 3.13 -8.88 -17.14
C LEU A 175 2.42 -8.08 -16.05
N ALA A 176 2.44 -8.55 -14.79
CA ALA A 176 1.86 -7.83 -13.66
C ALA A 176 2.54 -6.46 -13.42
N PHE A 177 3.85 -6.37 -13.65
CA PHE A 177 4.62 -5.13 -13.49
C PHE A 177 4.71 -4.27 -14.75
N ALA A 178 4.39 -4.82 -15.93
CA ALA A 178 4.48 -4.10 -17.19
C ALA A 178 3.75 -2.74 -17.17
N PRO A 179 2.52 -2.60 -16.62
CA PRO A 179 1.88 -1.30 -16.53
C PRO A 179 2.62 -0.31 -15.62
N ALA A 180 3.20 -0.77 -14.52
CA ALA A 180 3.95 0.08 -13.59
C ALA A 180 5.25 0.60 -14.25
N LEU A 181 5.97 -0.28 -14.94
CA LEU A 181 7.18 0.08 -15.70
C LEU A 181 6.87 1.02 -16.87
N GLY A 182 5.80 0.74 -17.62
CA GLY A 182 5.36 1.58 -18.73
C GLY A 182 5.05 3.01 -18.27
N ARG A 183 4.39 3.17 -17.11
CA ARG A 183 4.12 4.50 -16.52
C ARG A 183 5.39 5.21 -16.06
N ALA A 184 6.34 4.48 -15.47
CA ALA A 184 7.61 5.04 -15.03
C ALA A 184 8.44 5.57 -16.20
N LEU A 185 8.56 4.76 -17.28
CA LEU A 185 9.25 5.14 -18.51
C LEU A 185 8.57 6.32 -19.20
N TRP A 186 7.24 6.30 -19.30
CA TRP A 186 6.48 7.42 -19.88
C TRP A 186 6.74 8.75 -19.14
N HIS A 187 6.93 8.69 -17.82
CA HIS A 187 7.18 9.89 -17.02
C HIS A 187 8.60 10.46 -17.18
N VAL A 188 9.58 9.63 -17.54
CA VAL A 188 10.92 10.08 -17.94
C VAL A 188 10.84 10.84 -19.26
N VAL A 189 10.03 10.35 -20.20
CA VAL A 189 9.93 10.90 -21.56
C VAL A 189 9.02 12.13 -21.62
N ARG A 190 7.95 12.20 -20.81
CA ARG A 190 7.01 13.33 -20.81
C ARG A 190 6.69 13.79 -19.37
N PRO A 191 7.42 14.79 -18.85
CA PRO A 191 7.08 15.43 -17.57
C PRO A 191 5.71 16.11 -17.71
N ALA A 192 4.67 15.55 -17.09
CA ALA A 192 3.31 16.05 -17.26
C ALA A 192 3.11 17.39 -16.52
N GLU A 193 2.85 18.47 -17.25
CA GLU A 193 2.70 19.83 -16.69
C GLU A 193 1.32 20.13 -16.11
N ARG A 194 0.26 19.40 -16.48
CA ARG A 194 -1.06 19.50 -15.84
C ARG A 194 -1.77 18.17 -15.87
N VAL A 195 -2.24 17.73 -14.71
CA VAL A 195 -2.69 16.35 -14.53
C VAL A 195 -4.01 16.33 -13.81
N ASN A 196 -5.02 15.74 -14.45
CA ASN A 196 -6.27 15.43 -13.79
C ASN A 196 -6.04 14.28 -12.78
N LEU A 197 -6.01 14.62 -11.49
CA LEU A 197 -5.79 13.65 -10.41
C LEU A 197 -6.85 12.54 -10.38
N ARG A 198 -8.10 12.84 -10.77
CA ARG A 198 -9.16 11.83 -10.84
C ARG A 198 -8.85 10.76 -11.89
N ARG A 199 -8.36 11.17 -13.07
CA ARG A 199 -7.94 10.23 -14.12
C ARG A 199 -6.75 9.39 -13.69
N VAL A 200 -5.78 9.99 -13.00
CA VAL A 200 -4.66 9.23 -12.42
C VAL A 200 -5.15 8.21 -11.41
N GLY A 201 -6.02 8.59 -10.48
CA GLY A 201 -6.58 7.67 -9.51
C GLY A 201 -7.31 6.49 -10.15
N ILE A 202 -8.17 6.74 -11.14
CA ILE A 202 -8.87 5.67 -11.89
C ILE A 202 -7.87 4.77 -12.61
N ALA A 203 -6.86 5.35 -13.28
CA ALA A 203 -5.83 4.56 -13.95
C ALA A 203 -5.06 3.68 -12.95
N GLU A 204 -4.71 4.18 -11.76
CA GLU A 204 -4.03 3.37 -10.73
C GLU A 204 -4.91 2.23 -10.22
N ILE A 205 -6.23 2.43 -10.09
CA ILE A 205 -7.18 1.36 -9.74
C ILE A 205 -7.19 0.28 -10.82
N VAL A 206 -7.33 0.67 -12.09
CA VAL A 206 -7.30 -0.29 -13.21
C VAL A 206 -6.00 -1.06 -13.23
N ASN A 207 -4.87 -0.37 -13.07
CA ASN A 207 -3.56 -1.02 -13.03
C ASN A 207 -3.42 -1.96 -11.83
N ALA A 208 -3.98 -1.61 -10.67
CA ALA A 208 -3.95 -2.48 -9.49
C ALA A 208 -4.79 -3.76 -9.70
N VAL A 209 -5.92 -3.66 -10.40
CA VAL A 209 -6.73 -4.82 -10.81
C VAL A 209 -5.95 -5.70 -11.80
N VAL A 210 -5.31 -5.09 -12.80
CA VAL A 210 -4.46 -5.82 -13.75
C VAL A 210 -3.34 -6.54 -13.02
N PHE A 211 -2.62 -5.85 -12.14
CA PHE A 211 -1.59 -6.46 -11.28
C PHE A 211 -2.14 -7.63 -10.48
N LEU A 212 -3.30 -7.46 -9.82
CA LEU A 212 -3.92 -8.50 -9.02
C LEU A 212 -4.23 -9.75 -9.85
N ILE A 213 -4.81 -9.60 -11.03
CA ILE A 213 -5.14 -10.72 -11.91
C ILE A 213 -3.88 -11.47 -12.32
N PHE A 214 -2.86 -10.76 -12.82
CA PHE A 214 -1.62 -11.38 -13.27
C PHE A 214 -0.80 -11.99 -12.12
N ALA A 215 -0.77 -11.36 -10.95
CA ALA A 215 -0.16 -11.93 -9.77
C ALA A 215 -0.90 -13.21 -9.33
N ALA A 216 -2.23 -13.20 -9.27
CA ALA A 216 -3.00 -14.39 -8.93
C ALA A 216 -2.77 -15.54 -9.92
N LEU A 217 -2.67 -15.25 -11.22
CA LEU A 217 -2.34 -16.24 -12.23
C LEU A 217 -0.90 -16.76 -12.06
N ALA A 218 0.07 -15.89 -11.76
CA ALA A 218 1.46 -16.29 -11.56
C ALA A 218 1.63 -17.30 -10.43
N PHE A 219 0.92 -17.11 -9.32
CA PHE A 219 1.00 -17.95 -8.11
C PHE A 219 0.02 -19.13 -8.11
N ARG A 220 -0.85 -19.26 -9.12
CA ARG A 220 -1.70 -20.46 -9.30
C ARG A 220 -0.91 -21.63 -9.91
N HIS A 221 0.15 -21.33 -10.66
CA HIS A 221 0.90 -22.30 -11.47
C HIS A 221 2.22 -22.77 -10.83
N THR A 222 2.51 -22.31 -9.62
CA THR A 222 3.58 -22.81 -8.73
C THR A 222 2.99 -23.79 -7.74
#